data_AF-A0A0S7ZUX7-F1
#
_entry.id   AF-A0A0S7ZUX7-F1
#
_cell.length_a   1.000
_cell.length_b   1.000
_cell.length_c   1.000
_cell.angle_alpha   90.00
_cell.angle_beta   90.00
_cell.angle_gamma   90.00
#
_symmetry.space_group_name_H-M   'P 1'
#
loop_
_entity.id
_entity.type
_entity.pdbx_description
1 polymer ?
#
loop_
_entity_poly.entity_id
_entity_poly.type
_entity_poly.pdbx_seq_one_letter_code
_entity_poly.pdbx_strand_id
1 'polypeptide(L)'
;MLNRSKLWATGLLVAMFATGAAVGGGVSRVWLGNGAAVDYRDRGSSDRSRPPSYAERLEADLSLTAAQRAAVDTILARRESDMQDLWREMQPRLDALRDTIRTKIMDVLDDEQQQKYRELLERSRHRGERDRENRNQN
;
A
#
# COMPACT_ATOMS: atom_id res chain seq x y z
N MET A 1 -35.11 -27.45 5.69
CA MET A 1 -35.50 -26.89 4.38
C MET A 1 -34.65 -25.67 4.12
N LEU A 2 -33.58 -25.79 3.33
CA LEU A 2 -32.67 -24.69 3.05
C LEU A 2 -33.37 -23.70 2.11
N ASN A 3 -33.61 -22.48 2.59
CA ASN A 3 -34.35 -21.44 1.87
C ASN A 3 -33.65 -21.14 0.54
N ARG A 4 -34.41 -21.24 -0.55
CA ARG A 4 -33.94 -21.00 -1.94
C ARG A 4 -33.22 -19.64 -2.10
N SER A 5 -33.55 -18.66 -1.26
CA SER A 5 -32.89 -17.35 -1.22
C SER A 5 -31.43 -17.39 -0.74
N LYS A 6 -31.09 -18.25 0.24
CA LYS A 6 -29.70 -18.41 0.69
C LYS A 6 -28.85 -19.11 -0.36
N LEU A 7 -29.41 -20.06 -1.09
CA LEU A 7 -28.74 -20.77 -2.19
C LEU A 7 -28.44 -19.85 -3.39
N TRP A 8 -29.34 -18.91 -3.69
CA TRP A 8 -29.11 -17.92 -4.74
C TRP A 8 -28.09 -16.86 -4.32
N ALA A 9 -28.11 -16.45 -3.05
CA ALA A 9 -27.13 -15.52 -2.50
C ALA A 9 -25.71 -16.12 -2.48
N THR A 10 -25.54 -17.38 -2.05
CA THR A 10 -24.23 -18.04 -2.13
C THR A 10 -23.82 -18.33 -3.58
N GLY A 11 -24.75 -18.67 -4.48
CA GLY A 11 -24.47 -18.83 -5.90
C GLY A 11 -23.93 -17.55 -6.55
N LEU A 12 -24.54 -16.40 -6.27
CA LEU A 12 -24.08 -15.09 -6.77
C LEU A 12 -22.72 -14.69 -6.20
N LEU A 13 -22.46 -15.01 -4.92
CA LEU A 13 -21.19 -14.68 -4.27
C LEU A 13 -20.03 -15.52 -4.84
N VAL A 14 -20.27 -16.81 -5.08
CA VAL A 14 -19.29 -17.70 -5.74
C VAL A 14 -19.09 -17.31 -7.21
N ALA A 15 -20.15 -16.90 -7.91
CA ALA A 15 -20.04 -16.39 -9.28
C ALA A 15 -19.21 -15.11 -9.35
N MET A 16 -19.46 -14.12 -8.48
CA MET A 16 -18.65 -12.89 -8.38
C MET A 16 -17.19 -13.18 -8.03
N PHE A 17 -16.94 -14.14 -7.12
CA PHE A 17 -15.59 -14.52 -6.74
C PHE A 17 -14.85 -15.25 -7.88
N ALA A 18 -15.55 -16.09 -8.66
CA ALA A 18 -14.99 -16.75 -9.84
C ALA A 18 -14.72 -15.76 -10.99
N THR A 19 -15.56 -14.73 -11.16
CA THR A 19 -15.31 -13.63 -12.10
C THR A 19 -14.10 -12.79 -11.68
N GLY A 20 -13.86 -12.59 -10.38
CA GLY A 20 -12.65 -11.93 -9.87
C GLY A 20 -11.38 -12.80 -9.99
N ALA A 21 -11.50 -14.11 -9.78
CA ALA A 21 -10.37 -15.04 -9.86
C ALA A 21 -9.89 -15.27 -11.30
N ALA A 22 -10.76 -15.13 -12.31
CA ALA A 22 -10.37 -15.23 -13.72
C ALA A 22 -9.60 -13.99 -14.25
N VAL A 23 -9.68 -12.84 -13.57
CA VAL A 23 -8.89 -11.64 -13.91
C VAL A 23 -7.51 -11.65 -13.24
N GLY A 24 -7.31 -12.47 -12.19
CA GLY A 24 -6.04 -12.60 -11.49
C GLY A 24 -5.05 -13.61 -12.08
N GLY A 25 -5.41 -14.32 -13.16
CA GLY A 25 -4.63 -15.43 -13.70
C GLY A 25 -4.52 -15.41 -15.22
N GLY A 26 -3.70 -14.50 -15.76
CA GLY A 26 -3.06 -14.67 -17.07
C GLY A 26 -3.92 -14.44 -18.32
N VAL A 27 -4.19 -13.17 -18.65
CA VAL A 27 -4.50 -12.68 -20.02
C VAL A 27 -4.04 -11.20 -20.02
N SER A 28 -3.20 -10.66 -20.89
CA SER A 28 -2.84 -10.98 -22.27
C SER A 28 -1.42 -10.48 -22.58
N ARG A 29 -0.55 -11.43 -22.90
CA ARG A 29 0.66 -11.27 -23.73
C ARG A 29 0.27 -11.04 -25.21
N VAL A 30 -0.73 -10.20 -25.50
CA VAL A 30 -1.16 -9.90 -26.88
C VAL A 30 -1.79 -8.51 -26.93
N TRP A 31 -0.96 -7.47 -26.91
CA TRP A 31 -1.24 -6.18 -27.58
C TRP A 31 0.08 -5.66 -28.16
N LEU A 32 0.71 -6.49 -28.99
CA LEU A 32 1.57 -6.02 -30.07
C LEU A 32 0.65 -5.65 -31.23
N GLY A 33 0.66 -4.39 -31.65
CA GLY A 33 0.04 -4.02 -32.92
C GLY A 33 -0.31 -2.54 -33.01
N ASN A 34 0.58 -1.81 -33.68
CA ASN A 34 0.36 -0.50 -34.33
C ASN A 34 0.39 0.76 -33.46
N GLY A 35 1.58 1.37 -33.45
CA GLY A 35 1.76 2.60 -34.22
C GLY A 35 1.13 3.86 -33.66
N ALA A 36 1.75 4.42 -32.62
CA ALA A 36 1.95 5.86 -32.52
C ALA A 36 3.17 6.10 -31.64
N ALA A 37 4.21 6.70 -32.24
CA ALA A 37 5.38 7.15 -31.51
C ALA A 37 4.95 8.15 -30.44
N VAL A 38 4.98 7.72 -29.18
CA VAL A 38 5.07 8.63 -28.06
C VAL A 38 6.42 8.35 -27.43
N ASP A 39 7.33 9.26 -27.69
CA ASP A 39 8.69 9.31 -27.17
C ASP A 39 8.64 9.59 -25.66
N TYR A 40 8.21 8.61 -24.87
CA TYR A 40 8.46 8.60 -23.44
C TYR A 40 9.88 8.06 -23.26
N ARG A 41 10.83 9.01 -23.24
CA ARG A 41 12.17 8.82 -22.69
C ARG A 41 12.09 7.95 -21.43
N ASP A 42 12.67 6.77 -21.55
CA ASP A 42 13.53 6.15 -20.54
C ASP A 42 13.12 6.43 -19.08
N ARG A 43 12.10 5.70 -18.59
CA ARG A 43 11.98 5.43 -17.15
C ARG A 43 12.32 3.96 -16.95
N GLY A 44 13.59 3.77 -16.58
CA GLY A 44 14.21 2.49 -16.30
C GLY A 44 13.32 1.52 -15.55
N SER A 45 13.38 0.30 -16.05
CA SER A 45 12.91 -0.93 -15.43
C SER A 45 13.52 -1.16 -14.03
N SER A 46 12.85 -0.73 -12.96
CA SER A 46 13.00 -1.29 -11.60
C SER A 46 12.07 -0.65 -10.54
N ASP A 47 10.77 -0.48 -10.79
CA ASP A 47 9.83 -0.06 -9.72
C ASP A 47 8.66 -1.04 -9.56
N ARG A 48 8.96 -2.24 -9.05
CA ARG A 48 7.93 -3.22 -8.64
C ARG A 48 7.71 -3.22 -7.12
N SER A 49 8.13 -2.17 -6.41
CA SER A 49 8.12 -2.19 -4.95
C SER A 49 7.69 -0.89 -4.28
N ARG A 50 7.50 0.21 -5.02
CA ARG A 50 6.86 1.38 -4.44
C ARG A 50 5.34 1.19 -4.42
N PRO A 51 4.68 1.32 -3.25
CA PRO A 51 3.22 1.38 -3.22
C PRO A 51 2.74 2.57 -4.07
N PRO A 52 1.63 2.41 -4.82
CA PRO A 52 1.17 3.45 -5.73
C PRO A 52 0.87 4.75 -4.96
N SER A 53 1.24 5.89 -5.56
CA SER A 53 0.94 7.19 -4.96
C SER A 53 -0.58 7.38 -4.84
N TYR A 54 -1.03 8.22 -3.91
CA TYR A 54 -2.47 8.47 -3.74
C TYR A 54 -3.11 8.94 -5.05
N ALA A 55 -2.37 9.69 -5.85
CA ALA A 55 -2.89 10.24 -7.07
C ALA A 55 -2.82 9.24 -8.26
N GLU A 56 -1.89 8.28 -8.26
CA GLU A 56 -1.96 7.09 -9.14
C GLU A 56 -3.18 6.22 -8.81
N ARG A 57 -3.52 6.09 -7.53
CA ARG A 57 -4.74 5.38 -7.12
C ARG A 57 -5.99 6.10 -7.63
N LEU A 58 -6.06 7.42 -7.49
CA LEU A 58 -7.18 8.20 -8.02
C LEU A 58 -7.27 8.12 -9.55
N GLU A 59 -6.13 8.09 -10.25
CA GLU A 59 -6.10 7.88 -11.69
C GLU A 59 -6.73 6.55 -12.09
N ALA A 60 -6.32 5.46 -11.44
CA ALA A 60 -6.87 4.13 -11.71
C ALA A 60 -8.36 4.02 -11.36
N ASP A 61 -8.76 4.54 -10.20
CA ASP A 61 -10.13 4.41 -9.69
C ASP A 61 -11.12 5.33 -10.41
N LEU A 62 -10.67 6.50 -10.89
CA LEU A 62 -11.53 7.53 -11.50
C LEU A 62 -11.27 7.76 -13.00
N SER A 63 -10.30 7.05 -13.59
CA SER A 63 -9.88 7.24 -14.99
C SER A 63 -9.53 8.70 -15.30
N LEU A 64 -8.68 9.30 -14.45
CA LEU A 64 -8.30 10.71 -14.61
C LEU A 64 -7.57 10.96 -15.94
N THR A 65 -7.92 12.05 -16.61
CA THR A 65 -7.11 12.56 -17.73
C THR A 65 -5.75 13.08 -17.24
N ALA A 66 -4.76 13.17 -18.13
CA ALA A 66 -3.43 13.68 -17.78
C ALA A 66 -3.46 15.10 -17.16
N ALA A 67 -4.35 15.98 -17.63
CA ALA A 67 -4.51 17.31 -17.06
C ALA A 67 -5.10 17.27 -15.64
N GLN A 68 -6.08 16.41 -15.39
CA GLN A 68 -6.64 16.21 -14.05
C GLN A 68 -5.61 15.58 -13.09
N ARG A 69 -4.82 14.61 -13.58
CA ARG A 69 -3.74 13.99 -12.81
C ARG A 69 -2.72 15.02 -12.33
N ALA A 70 -2.27 15.91 -13.23
CA ALA A 70 -1.33 16.97 -12.91
C ALA A 70 -1.91 18.00 -11.92
N ALA A 71 -3.21 18.31 -12.04
CA ALA A 71 -3.90 19.17 -11.09
C ALA A 71 -3.95 18.54 -9.68
N VAL A 72 -4.27 17.24 -9.58
CA VAL A 72 -4.26 16.50 -8.31
C VAL A 72 -2.88 16.49 -7.68
N ASP A 73 -1.82 16.21 -8.44
CA ASP A 73 -0.44 16.26 -7.93
C ASP A 73 -0.11 17.63 -7.35
N THR A 74 -0.50 18.70 -8.06
CA THR A 74 -0.27 20.07 -7.60
C THR A 74 -1.02 20.36 -6.29
N ILE A 75 -2.25 19.88 -6.15
CA ILE A 75 -3.05 20.06 -4.92
C ILE A 75 -2.38 19.36 -3.74
N LEU A 76 -1.92 18.11 -3.94
CA LEU A 76 -1.27 17.33 -2.89
C LEU A 76 0.08 17.92 -2.50
N ALA A 77 0.91 18.30 -3.48
CA ALA A 77 2.22 18.90 -3.25
C ALA A 77 2.13 20.20 -2.43
N ARG A 78 1.11 21.03 -2.68
CA ARG A 78 0.87 22.26 -1.91
C ARG A 78 0.54 22.03 -0.44
N ARG A 79 0.12 20.82 -0.07
CA ARG A 79 -0.30 20.46 1.30
C ARG A 79 0.67 19.50 1.98
N GLU A 80 1.75 19.13 1.31
CA GLU A 80 2.69 18.15 1.84
C GLU A 80 3.37 18.65 3.12
N SER A 81 3.76 19.92 3.19
CA SER A 81 4.31 20.53 4.41
C SER A 81 3.31 20.50 5.56
N ASP A 82 2.05 20.90 5.30
CA ASP A 82 1.00 20.96 6.33
C ASP A 82 0.78 19.56 6.93
N MET A 83 0.75 18.53 6.09
CA MET A 83 0.63 17.13 6.52
C MET A 83 1.85 16.65 7.32
N GLN A 84 3.07 17.02 6.90
CA GLN A 84 4.28 16.68 7.63
C GLN A 84 4.32 17.34 9.01
N ASP A 85 3.86 18.57 9.13
CA ASP A 85 3.81 19.32 10.38
C ASP A 85 2.85 18.66 11.38
N LEU A 86 1.64 18.34 10.92
CA LEU A 86 0.66 17.58 11.70
C LEU A 86 1.22 16.22 12.15
N TRP A 87 1.92 15.52 11.26
CA TRP A 87 2.54 14.25 11.60
C TRP A 87 3.62 14.42 12.69
N ARG A 88 4.48 15.44 12.59
CA ARG A 88 5.52 15.73 13.59
C ARG A 88 4.92 16.04 14.96
N GLU A 89 3.77 16.73 15.01
CA GLU A 89 3.09 17.01 16.28
C GLU A 89 2.49 15.73 16.91
N MET A 90 1.91 14.85 16.08
CA MET A 90 1.24 13.64 16.57
C MET A 90 2.20 12.49 16.87
N GLN A 91 3.32 12.39 16.17
CA GLN A 91 4.26 11.27 16.24
C GLN A 91 4.73 10.94 17.68
N PRO A 92 5.08 11.91 18.55
CA PRO A 92 5.49 11.63 19.93
C PRO A 92 4.40 10.91 20.74
N ARG A 93 3.13 11.30 20.56
CA ARG A 93 2.00 10.68 21.27
C ARG A 93 1.77 9.24 20.79
N LEU A 94 1.90 9.00 19.50
CA LEU A 94 1.79 7.66 18.93
C LEU A 94 2.92 6.74 19.40
N ASP A 95 4.14 7.26 19.53
CA ASP A 95 5.28 6.47 19.98
C ASP A 95 5.17 6.12 21.46
N ALA A 96 4.75 7.05 22.31
CA ALA A 96 4.46 6.76 23.71
C ALA A 96 3.38 5.67 23.87
N LEU A 97 2.34 5.71 23.03
CA LEU A 97 1.29 4.67 23.04
C LEU A 97 1.86 3.31 22.60
N ARG A 98 2.69 3.27 21.55
CA ARG A 98 3.35 2.04 21.09
C ARG A 98 4.24 1.44 22.16
N ASP A 99 5.00 2.27 22.89
CA ASP A 99 5.87 1.80 23.96
C ASP A 99 5.05 1.23 25.13
N THR A 100 3.94 1.90 25.49
CA THR A 100 3.01 1.37 26.49
C THR A 100 2.45 0.01 26.07
N ILE A 101 2.06 -0.16 24.81
CA ILE A 101 1.56 -1.43 24.27
C ILE A 101 2.65 -2.50 24.33
N ARG A 102 3.89 -2.17 23.95
CA ARG A 102 5.04 -3.10 24.01
C ARG A 102 5.29 -3.58 25.43
N THR A 103 5.28 -2.69 26.42
CA THR A 103 5.45 -3.07 27.84
C THR A 103 4.36 -4.04 28.26
N LYS A 104 3.09 -3.73 27.97
CA LYS A 104 1.96 -4.62 28.31
C LYS A 104 2.04 -5.98 27.62
N ILE A 105 2.57 -6.04 26.40
CA ILE A 105 2.83 -7.32 25.73
C ILE A 105 3.94 -8.08 26.47
N MET A 106 5.05 -7.43 26.81
CA MET A 106 6.15 -8.08 27.54
C MET A 106 5.69 -8.69 28.87
N ASP A 107 4.81 -8.00 29.60
CA ASP A 107 4.30 -8.43 30.91
C ASP A 107 3.52 -9.76 30.87
N VAL A 108 2.99 -10.17 29.70
CA VAL A 108 2.21 -11.41 29.55
C VAL A 108 2.98 -12.55 28.89
N LEU A 109 4.22 -12.31 28.47
CA LEU A 109 5.06 -13.29 27.79
C LEU A 109 5.99 -14.00 28.78
N ASP A 110 6.24 -15.29 28.55
CA ASP A 110 7.31 -16.01 29.23
C ASP A 110 8.71 -15.57 28.74
N ASP A 111 9.76 -16.00 29.45
CA ASP A 111 11.13 -15.55 29.18
C ASP A 111 11.62 -15.86 27.75
N GLU A 112 11.24 -17.03 27.20
CA GLU A 112 11.62 -17.42 25.83
C GLU A 112 10.89 -16.55 24.80
N GLN A 113 9.59 -16.32 25.01
CA GLN A 113 8.77 -15.47 24.16
C GLN A 113 9.22 -14.01 24.20
N GLN A 114 9.59 -13.49 25.37
CA GLN A 114 10.14 -12.15 25.53
C GLN A 114 11.42 -11.97 24.71
N GLN A 115 12.33 -12.96 24.73
CA GLN A 115 13.55 -12.91 23.94
C GLN A 115 13.24 -12.84 22.44
N LYS A 116 12.35 -13.71 21.96
CA LYS A 116 11.91 -13.71 20.56
C LYS A 116 11.19 -12.40 20.17
N TYR A 117 10.41 -11.83 21.08
CA TYR A 117 9.73 -10.56 20.84
C TYR A 117 10.71 -9.39 20.70
N ARG A 118 11.77 -9.32 21.52
CA ARG A 118 12.83 -8.32 21.38
C ARG A 118 13.52 -8.42 20.02
N GLU A 119 13.86 -9.63 19.57
CA GLU A 119 14.47 -9.85 18.25
C GLU A 119 13.56 -9.41 17.08
N LEU A 120 12.24 -9.63 17.22
CA LEU A 120 11.27 -9.14 16.24
C LEU A 120 11.26 -7.60 16.18
N LEU A 121 11.30 -6.93 17.33
CA LEU A 121 11.33 -5.47 17.39
C LEU A 121 12.61 -4.89 16.77
N GLU A 122 13.76 -5.49 17.04
CA GLU A 122 15.05 -5.08 16.46
C GLU A 122 15.07 -5.23 14.94
N ARG A 123 14.56 -6.36 14.43
CA ARG A 123 14.45 -6.60 12.98
C ARG A 123 13.57 -5.55 12.29
N SER A 124 12.48 -5.13 12.94
CA SER A 124 11.61 -4.06 12.43
C SER A 124 12.30 -2.69 12.43
N ARG A 125 13.09 -2.37 13.46
CA ARG A 125 13.87 -1.11 13.52
C ARG A 125 14.88 -1.03 12.38
N HIS A 126 15.68 -2.08 12.18
CA HIS A 126 16.67 -2.13 11.09
C HIS A 126 16.06 -2.10 9.69
N ARG A 127 14.82 -2.54 9.51
CA ARG A 127 14.12 -2.35 8.22
C ARG A 127 13.79 -0.86 8.01
N GLY A 128 13.22 -0.21 9.02
CA GLY A 128 12.88 1.21 8.94
C GLY A 128 14.09 2.14 8.76
N GLU A 129 15.24 1.82 9.37
CA GLU A 129 16.48 2.58 9.21
C GLU A 129 17.03 2.50 7.79
N ARG A 130 17.09 1.28 7.21
CA ARG A 130 17.52 1.08 5.82
C ARG A 130 16.62 1.81 4.83
N ASP A 131 15.31 1.80 5.06
CA ASP A 131 14.35 2.50 4.20
C ASP A 131 14.52 4.04 4.26
N ARG A 132 14.92 4.58 5.42
CA ARG A 132 15.24 6.01 5.57
C ARG A 132 16.57 6.37 4.92
N GLU A 133 17.59 5.54 5.09
CA GLU A 133 18.90 5.73 4.49
C GLU A 133 18.82 5.72 2.96
N ASN A 134 18.10 4.74 2.38
CA ASN A 134 17.85 4.67 0.94
C ASN A 134 17.08 5.89 0.41
N ARG A 135 16.21 6.50 1.22
CA ARG A 135 15.47 7.72 0.83
C ARG A 135 16.37 8.96 0.81
N ASN A 136 17.39 9.04 1.65
CA ASN A 136 18.26 10.21 1.77
C ASN A 136 19.40 10.22 0.74
N GLN A 137 19.70 9.08 0.09
CA GLN A 137 20.76 8.95 -0.90
C GLN A 137 20.29 9.17 -2.36
N ASN A 138 18.99 9.41 -2.58
CA ASN A 138 18.35 9.49 -3.89
C ASN A 138 17.57 10.80 -4.03
#